data_AF-A0A8J5MB98-F1
#
_entry.id   AF-A0A8J5MB98-F1
#
_cell.length_a   1.000
_cell.length_b   1.000
_cell.length_c   1.000
_cell.angle_alpha   90.00
_cell.angle_beta   90.00
_cell.angle_gamma   90.00
#
_symmetry.space_group_name_H-M   'P 1'
#
loop_
_entity.id
_entity.type
_entity.pdbx_description
1 polymer ?
#
loop_
_entity_poly.entity_id
_entity_poly.type
_entity_poly.pdbx_seq_one_letter_code
_entity_poly.pdbx_strand_id
1 'polypeptide(L)'
;MASAASTVTATEPDIGSEAIQSPQDHIHASRAVIVRAPRIKKKTFDSWESFFACLHSYEDATHQVFKRRTSTSSKARSAELQQRGKATPPH
;
A
#
# COMPACT_ATOMS: atom_id res chain seq x y z
N MET A 1 -55.19 57.49 2.10
CA MET A 1 -54.21 57.06 1.08
C MET A 1 -53.88 55.61 1.36
N ALA A 2 -54.22 54.70 0.46
CA ALA A 2 -53.90 53.28 0.56
C ALA A 2 -52.48 53.02 0.03
N SER A 3 -51.74 52.06 0.63
CA SER A 3 -50.88 51.14 -0.11
C SER A 3 -50.29 50.05 0.80
N ALA A 4 -50.30 48.82 0.29
CA ALA A 4 -49.74 47.60 0.88
C ALA A 4 -48.45 47.18 0.16
N ALA A 5 -47.57 46.46 0.85
CA ALA A 5 -46.71 45.38 0.33
C ALA A 5 -45.93 44.79 1.52
N SER A 6 -46.27 43.59 2.00
CA SER A 6 -45.67 42.31 1.58
C SER A 6 -44.14 42.31 1.63
N THR A 7 -43.59 41.75 2.71
CA THR A 7 -42.31 41.04 2.64
C THR A 7 -42.50 39.65 3.21
N VAL A 8 -42.29 38.68 2.33
CA VAL A 8 -42.28 37.24 2.53
C VAL A 8 -41.34 36.87 3.69
N THR A 9 -41.84 36.14 4.68
CA THR A 9 -40.97 35.38 5.58
C THR A 9 -40.44 34.21 4.77
N ALA A 10 -39.25 34.39 4.22
CA ALA A 10 -38.50 33.30 3.60
C ALA A 10 -38.13 32.29 4.69
N THR A 11 -38.84 31.17 4.65
CA THR A 11 -38.49 29.86 5.19
C THR A 11 -36.98 29.67 5.26
N GLU A 12 -36.42 29.61 6.48
CA GLU A 12 -35.19 28.85 6.68
C GLU A 12 -35.52 27.40 6.35
N PRO A 13 -34.82 26.76 5.40
CA PRO A 13 -34.82 25.31 5.37
C PRO A 13 -34.11 24.87 6.65
N ASP A 14 -34.88 24.23 7.52
CA ASP A 14 -34.37 23.27 8.50
C ASP A 14 -33.41 22.34 7.75
N ILE A 15 -32.11 22.65 7.82
CA ILE A 15 -31.04 21.77 7.37
C ILE A 15 -31.06 20.65 8.38
N GLY A 16 -31.98 19.72 8.13
CA GLY A 16 -32.11 18.46 8.83
C GLY A 16 -30.72 17.88 8.94
N SER A 17 -30.33 17.66 10.20
CA SER A 17 -29.06 17.11 10.62
C SER A 17 -28.69 15.92 9.74
N GLU A 18 -27.91 16.18 8.69
CA GLU A 18 -27.23 15.14 7.95
C GLU A 18 -26.23 14.58 8.95
N ALA A 19 -26.64 13.48 9.59
CA ALA A 19 -25.75 12.61 10.31
C ALA A 19 -24.62 12.28 9.33
N ILE A 20 -23.48 12.95 9.52
CA ILE A 20 -22.23 12.61 8.88
C ILE A 20 -22.01 11.15 9.24
N GLN A 21 -22.38 10.25 8.31
CA GLN A 21 -22.08 8.84 8.43
C GLN A 21 -20.57 8.76 8.36
N SER A 22 -19.96 8.67 9.55
CA SER A 22 -18.55 8.34 9.72
C SER A 22 -18.23 7.21 8.74
N PRO A 23 -17.13 7.26 7.97
CA PRO A 23 -16.72 6.15 7.12
C PRO A 23 -16.55 4.94 8.03
N GLN A 24 -17.60 4.12 8.12
CA GLN A 24 -17.59 2.98 9.01
C GLN A 24 -16.60 2.04 8.39
N ASP A 25 -15.44 1.93 9.01
CA ASP A 25 -14.37 1.02 8.66
C ASP A 25 -14.96 -0.35 8.32
N HIS A 26 -15.11 -0.62 7.02
CA HIS A 26 -15.46 -1.93 6.48
C HIS A 26 -14.23 -2.86 6.64
N ILE A 27 -13.66 -2.94 7.84
CA ILE A 27 -12.69 -3.97 8.17
C ILE A 27 -13.52 -5.24 8.28
N HIS A 28 -13.62 -5.95 7.16
CA HIS A 28 -14.20 -7.28 7.14
C HIS A 28 -13.43 -8.08 8.20
N ALA A 29 -14.11 -8.45 9.29
CA ALA A 29 -13.56 -9.29 10.34
C ALA A 29 -13.28 -10.67 9.72
N SER A 30 -12.14 -10.77 9.04
CA SER A 30 -11.69 -12.00 8.43
C SER A 30 -11.28 -12.91 9.58
N ARG A 31 -11.93 -14.06 9.65
CA ARG A 31 -11.58 -15.11 10.60
C ARG A 31 -10.09 -15.41 10.43
N ALA A 32 -9.30 -15.25 11.50
CA ALA A 32 -7.88 -15.53 11.46
C ALA A 32 -7.65 -17.01 11.08
N VAL A 33 -7.16 -17.25 9.87
CA VAL A 33 -6.77 -18.59 9.42
C VAL A 33 -5.36 -18.85 9.92
N ILE A 34 -5.23 -19.77 10.87
CA ILE A 34 -3.92 -20.19 11.37
C ILE A 34 -3.36 -21.25 10.42
N VAL A 35 -2.44 -20.86 9.55
CA VAL A 35 -1.71 -21.78 8.66
C VAL A 35 -0.37 -22.15 9.30
N ARG A 36 -0.12 -23.45 9.49
CA ARG A 36 1.19 -23.94 9.95
C ARG A 36 2.06 -24.31 8.76
N ALA A 37 3.11 -23.53 8.53
CA ALA A 37 4.06 -23.83 7.47
C ALA A 37 5.02 -24.97 7.87
N PRO A 38 5.31 -25.91 6.96
CA PRO A 38 6.32 -26.97 7.16
C PRO A 38 7.72 -26.36 7.31
N ARG A 39 8.63 -27.07 7.99
CA ARG A 39 10.03 -26.62 8.06
C ARG A 39 10.69 -26.65 6.68
N ILE A 40 11.37 -25.57 6.32
CA ILE A 40 12.25 -25.55 5.14
C ILE A 40 13.42 -26.52 5.37
N LYS A 41 13.71 -27.37 4.38
CA LYS A 41 14.84 -28.30 4.45
C LYS A 41 16.15 -27.52 4.35
N LYS A 42 17.14 -27.86 5.17
CA LYS A 42 18.50 -27.32 5.03
C LYS A 42 19.12 -27.90 3.76
N LYS A 43 19.46 -27.03 2.82
CA LYS A 43 20.07 -27.38 1.55
C LYS A 43 21.13 -26.34 1.20
N THR A 44 22.25 -26.80 0.64
CA THR A 44 23.28 -25.94 0.05
C THR A 44 22.92 -25.71 -1.41
N PHE A 45 23.11 -24.49 -1.90
CA PHE A 45 22.79 -24.08 -3.26
C PHE A 45 24.05 -23.63 -3.98
N ASP A 46 24.20 -24.03 -5.24
CA ASP A 46 25.36 -23.69 -6.06
C ASP A 46 25.28 -22.27 -6.63
N SER A 47 24.09 -21.66 -6.58
CA SER A 47 23.84 -20.29 -7.03
C SER A 47 22.70 -19.62 -6.27
N TRP A 48 22.71 -18.28 -6.24
CA TRP A 48 21.59 -17.50 -5.70
C TRP A 48 20.28 -17.76 -6.45
N GLU A 49 20.34 -17.99 -7.77
CA GLU A 49 19.17 -18.26 -8.58
C GLU A 49 18.49 -19.58 -8.18
N SER A 50 19.27 -20.64 -7.95
CA SER A 50 18.74 -21.92 -7.46
C SER A 50 18.13 -21.80 -6.05
N PHE A 51 18.70 -20.95 -5.20
CA PHE A 51 18.11 -20.61 -3.90
C PHE A 51 16.76 -19.92 -4.05
N PHE A 52 16.66 -18.88 -4.90
CA PHE A 52 15.41 -18.14 -5.10
C PHE A 52 14.32 -19.01 -5.74
N ALA A 53 14.66 -19.91 -6.66
CA ALA A 53 13.71 -20.89 -7.21
C ALA A 53 13.14 -21.82 -6.13
N CYS A 54 13.99 -22.31 -5.21
CA CYS A 54 13.55 -23.10 -4.08
C CYS A 54 12.69 -22.30 -3.10
N LEU A 55 13.03 -21.02 -2.87
CA LEU A 55 12.27 -20.14 -1.99
C LEU A 55 10.87 -19.88 -2.56
N HIS A 56 10.75 -19.60 -3.86
CA HIS A 56 9.46 -19.41 -4.53
C HIS A 56 8.56 -20.64 -4.43
N SER A 57 9.13 -21.83 -4.65
CA SER A 57 8.38 -23.09 -4.49
C SER A 57 7.83 -23.26 -3.07
N TYR A 58 8.57 -22.78 -2.08
CA TYR A 58 8.16 -22.82 -0.68
C TYR A 58 7.13 -21.72 -0.33
N GLU A 59 7.23 -20.52 -0.93
CA GLU A 59 6.22 -19.47 -0.85
C GLU A 59 4.86 -19.98 -1.29
N ASP A 60 4.80 -20.56 -2.50
CA ASP A 60 3.59 -21.11 -3.09
C ASP A 60 2.96 -22.18 -2.20
N ALA A 61 3.79 -23.08 -1.65
CA ALA A 61 3.34 -24.18 -0.79
C ALA A 61 2.86 -23.73 0.60
N THR A 62 3.29 -22.56 1.08
CA THR A 62 3.00 -22.09 2.44
C THR A 62 2.13 -20.85 2.49
N HIS A 63 1.80 -20.30 1.32
CA HIS A 63 1.12 -19.02 1.16
C HIS A 63 1.84 -17.88 1.89
N GLN A 64 3.16 -17.99 2.02
CA GLN A 64 4.03 -16.95 2.59
C GLN A 64 4.64 -16.15 1.45
N VAL A 65 4.90 -14.87 1.71
CA VAL A 65 5.55 -13.98 0.74
C VAL A 65 6.90 -13.55 1.32
N PHE A 66 8.00 -13.89 0.67
CA PHE A 66 9.32 -13.34 0.98
C PHE A 66 9.71 -12.28 -0.05
N LYS A 67 10.54 -11.34 0.39
CA LYS A 67 11.04 -10.26 -0.46
C LYS A 67 12.56 -10.26 -0.42
N ARG A 68 13.18 -10.30 -1.59
CA ARG A 68 14.62 -10.10 -1.72
C ARG A 68 14.97 -8.68 -1.27
N ARG A 69 15.71 -8.55 -0.18
CA ARG A 69 16.30 -7.29 0.27
C ARG A 69 17.76 -7.27 -0.16
N THR A 70 18.09 -6.46 -1.15
CA THR A 70 19.47 -6.10 -1.46
C THR A 70 19.87 -4.90 -0.62
N SER A 71 20.94 -5.04 0.17
CA SER A 71 21.62 -3.89 0.75
C SER A 71 22.71 -3.49 -0.22
N THR A 72 22.57 -2.35 -0.89
CA THR A 72 23.69 -1.73 -1.61
C THR A 72 24.45 -0.87 -0.62
N SER A 73 25.79 -0.99 -0.60
CA SER A 73 26.59 -0.09 0.22
C SER A 73 26.37 1.34 -0.27
N SER A 74 26.39 2.32 0.65
CA SER A 74 26.25 3.74 0.29
C SER A 74 27.25 4.14 -0.80
N LYS A 75 28.47 3.57 -0.77
CA LYS A 75 29.51 3.76 -1.78
C LYS A 75 29.09 3.28 -3.18
N ALA A 76 28.47 2.09 -3.27
CA ALA A 76 27.97 1.56 -4.55
C ALA A 76 26.83 2.42 -5.10
N ARG A 77 25.92 2.88 -4.23
CA ARG A 77 24.84 3.79 -4.61
C ARG A 77 25.35 5.15 -5.07
N SER A 78 26.34 5.72 -4.38
CA SER A 78 26.97 6.99 -4.77
C SER A 78 27.68 6.87 -6.12
N ALA A 79 28.37 5.76 -6.38
CA ALA A 79 29.01 5.51 -7.67
C ALA A 79 27.98 5.40 -8.81
N GLU A 80 26.86 4.70 -8.58
CA GLU A 80 25.77 4.58 -9.55
C GLU A 80 25.10 5.94 -9.85
N LEU A 81 24.87 6.76 -8.81
CA LEU A 81 24.32 8.11 -8.99
C LEU A 81 25.28 9.01 -9.78
N GLN A 82 26.59 8.91 -9.56
CA GLN A 82 27.58 9.64 -10.34
C GLN A 82 27.65 9.18 -11.81
N GLN A 83 27.46 7.89 -12.08
CA GLN A 83 27.36 7.39 -13.45
C GLN A 83 26.10 7.91 -14.16
N ARG A 84 24.95 7.89 -13.46
CA ARG A 84 23.67 8.40 -13.98
C ARG A 84 23.69 9.91 -14.22
N GLY A 85 24.30 10.68 -13.31
CA GLY A 85 24.41 12.13 -13.44
C GLY A 85 25.30 12.61 -14.59
N LYS A 86 26.16 11.76 -15.14
CA LYS A 86 26.98 12.05 -16.33
C LYS A 86 26.23 11.84 -17.66
N ALA A 87 25.07 11.17 -17.63
CA ALA A 87 24.32 10.77 -18.83
C ALA A 87 23.15 11.69 -19.18
N THR A 88 22.85 12.71 -18.36
CA THR A 88 21.81 13.70 -18.68
C THR A 88 22.42 14.81 -19.54
N PRO A 89 22.03 14.96 -20.82
CA PRO A 89 22.48 16.09 -21.62
C PRO A 89 21.84 17.38 -21.07
N PRO A 90 22.54 18.53 -21.14
CA PRO A 90 21.92 19.82 -20.85
C PRO A 90 20.81 20.08 -21.88
N HIS A 91 19.69 20.59 -21.39
CA HIS A 91 18.50 20.94 -22.17
C HIS A 91 18.64 22.32 -22.83
#